data_AF-A0A838KQ59-F1
#
_entry.id   AF-A0A838KQ59-F1
#
_cell.length_a   1.000
_cell.length_b   1.000
_cell.length_c   1.000
_cell.angle_alpha   90.00
_cell.angle_beta   90.00
_cell.angle_gamma   90.00
#
_symmetry.space_group_name_H-M   'P 1'
#
loop_
_entity.id
_entity.type
_entity.pdbx_description
1 polymer ?
#
loop_
_entity_poly.entity_id
_entity_poly.type
_entity_poly.pdbx_seq_one_letter_code
_entity_poly.pdbx_strand_id
1 'polypeptide(L)' 'MSTRSGTATALLVIDLQQQVLETAWQRDDVVARTAGLIARARAQQTPIVFIQHHA' A
#
# COMPACT_ATOMS: atom_id res chain seq x y z
N MET A 1 -12.35 13.81 -0.78
CA MET A 1 -11.72 12.75 0.03
C MET A 1 -11.95 13.09 1.49
N SER A 2 -12.83 12.38 2.20
CA SER A 2 -13.04 12.62 3.63
C SER A 2 -11.95 11.90 4.41
N THR A 3 -11.09 12.65 5.07
CA THR A 3 -10.13 12.11 6.03
C THR A 3 -10.77 12.17 7.41
N ARG A 4 -10.92 11.03 8.06
CA ARG A 4 -11.43 10.94 9.43
C ARG A 4 -10.47 11.71 10.36
N SER A 5 -11.01 12.54 11.25
CA SER A 5 -10.20 13.22 12.28
C SER A 5 -9.66 12.22 13.31
N GLY A 6 -8.39 12.34 13.68
CA GLY A 6 -7.70 11.48 14.66
C GLY A 6 -6.21 11.29 14.33
N THR A 7 -5.41 10.83 15.29
CA THR A 7 -3.97 10.56 15.11
C THR A 7 -3.65 9.10 14.77
N ALA A 8 -4.63 8.20 14.90
CA ALA A 8 -4.47 6.79 14.57
C ALA A 8 -4.44 6.61 13.05
N THR A 9 -3.23 6.44 12.51
CA THR A 9 -2.97 6.23 11.09
C THR A 9 -2.46 4.82 10.83
N ALA A 10 -2.76 4.29 9.65
CA ALA A 10 -2.27 3.00 9.17
C ALA A 10 -2.00 3.08 7.67
N LEU A 11 -1.08 2.26 7.16
CA LEU A 11 -0.88 2.04 5.73
C LEU A 11 -1.67 0.81 5.30
N LEU A 12 -2.65 1.01 4.42
CA LEU A 12 -3.39 -0.08 3.78
C LEU A 12 -2.87 -0.28 2.36
N VAL A 13 -2.33 -1.47 2.07
CA VAL A 13 -1.84 -1.86 0.74
C VAL A 13 -2.83 -2.85 0.14
N ILE A 14 -3.46 -2.48 -0.97
CA ILE A 14 -4.55 -3.23 -1.59
C ILE A 14 -4.09 -3.77 -2.94
N ASP A 15 -4.27 -5.07 -3.16
CA ASP A 15 -4.15 -5.75 -4.45
C ASP A 15 -2.83 -5.53 -5.20
N LEU A 16 -1.73 -5.31 -4.46
CA LEU A 16 -0.37 -5.25 -5.00
C LEU A 16 0.21 -6.66 -5.27
N GLN A 17 -0.57 -7.49 -5.95
CA GLN A 17 -0.23 -8.88 -6.27
C GLN A 17 0.24 -9.02 -7.72
N GLN A 18 1.11 -10.01 -7.97
CA GLN A 18 1.80 -10.16 -9.27
C GLN A 18 0.83 -10.18 -10.45
N GLN A 19 -0.25 -10.98 -10.36
CA GLN A 19 -1.24 -11.13 -11.42
C GLN A 19 -2.02 -9.85 -11.71
N VAL A 20 -2.38 -9.08 -10.67
CA VAL A 20 -3.04 -7.76 -10.84
C VAL A 20 -2.10 -6.76 -11.51
N LEU A 21 -0.81 -6.86 -11.22
CA LEU A 21 0.19 -5.95 -11.75
C LEU A 21 0.63 -6.26 -13.18
N GLU A 22 0.26 -7.40 -13.79
CA GLU A 22 0.72 -7.79 -15.14
C GLU A 22 0.36 -6.78 -16.22
N THR A 23 -0.81 -6.14 -16.12
CA THR A 23 -1.31 -5.16 -17.09
C THR A 23 -1.45 -3.76 -16.50
N ALA A 24 -0.93 -3.55 -15.28
CA ALA A 24 -1.07 -2.29 -14.58
C ALA A 24 -0.25 -1.17 -15.22
N TRP A 25 -0.90 -0.02 -15.39
CA TRP A 25 -0.22 1.21 -15.81
C TRP A 25 0.86 1.59 -14.80
N GLN A 26 2.09 1.84 -15.29
CA GLN A 26 3.24 2.23 -14.46
C GLN A 26 3.54 1.25 -13.31
N ARG A 27 3.35 -0.06 -13.55
CA ARG A 27 3.64 -1.16 -12.60
C ARG A 27 4.87 -0.90 -11.73
N ASP A 28 6.03 -0.67 -12.36
CA ASP A 28 7.30 -0.58 -11.63
C ASP A 28 7.35 0.65 -10.73
N ASP A 29 6.85 1.80 -11.19
CA ASP A 29 6.77 3.02 -10.39
C ASP A 29 5.82 2.85 -9.19
N VAL A 30 4.69 2.18 -9.40
CA VAL A 30 3.72 1.90 -8.33
C VAL A 30 4.34 0.99 -7.27
N VAL A 31 5.04 -0.06 -7.69
CA VAL A 31 5.75 -0.97 -6.77
C VAL A 31 6.84 -0.22 -6.01
N ALA A 32 7.66 0.58 -6.70
CA ALA A 32 8.75 1.34 -6.09
C ALA A 32 8.24 2.35 -5.05
N ARG A 33 7.19 3.12 -5.38
CA ARG A 33 6.57 4.07 -4.44
C ARG A 33 5.96 3.35 -3.24
N THR A 34 5.29 2.23 -3.47
CA THR A 34 4.68 1.44 -2.38
C THR A 34 5.75 0.87 -1.45
N ALA A 35 6.88 0.39 -1.98
CA ALA A 35 8.02 -0.05 -1.18
C ALA A 35 8.57 1.10 -0.30
N GLY A 36 8.66 2.32 -0.84
CA GLY A 36 9.03 3.51 -0.07
C GLY A 36 8.05 3.85 1.06
N LEU A 37 6.74 3.74 0.80
CA LEU A 37 5.71 3.92 1.83
C LEU A 37 5.79 2.86 2.93
N ILE A 38 5.99 1.59 2.56
CA ILE A 38 6.18 0.49 3.51
C ILE A 38 7.42 0.72 4.37
N ALA A 39 8.55 1.12 3.75
CA ALA A 39 9.78 1.42 4.49
C ALA A 39 9.56 2.55 5.51
N ARG A 40 8.90 3.64 5.10
CA ARG A 40 8.56 4.75 5.99
C ARG A 40 7.64 4.32 7.14
N ALA A 41 6.59 3.55 6.84
CA ALA A 41 5.66 3.05 7.84
C ALA A 41 6.35 2.13 8.86
N ARG A 42 7.25 1.24 8.42
CA ARG A 42 8.06 0.40 9.31
C ARG A 42 8.96 1.23 10.23
N ALA A 43 9.65 2.24 9.68
CA ALA A 43 10.51 3.13 10.47
C ALA A 43 9.74 3.92 11.54
N GLN A 44 8.49 4.27 11.26
CA GLN A 44 7.60 5.01 12.17
C GLN A 44 6.73 4.11 13.05
N GLN A 45 6.89 2.79 12.96
CA GLN A 45 6.05 1.80 13.63
C GLN A 45 4.54 1.99 13.34
N THR A 46 4.23 2.55 12.16
CA THR A 46 2.85 2.70 11.68
C THR A 46 2.32 1.32 11.27
N PRO A 47 1.12 0.90 11.72
CA PRO A 47 0.53 -0.36 11.30
C PRO A 47 0.42 -0.47 9.78
N ILE A 48 0.78 -1.63 9.24
CA ILE A 48 0.69 -1.95 7.81
C ILE A 48 -0.24 -3.14 7.65
N VAL A 49 -1.27 -2.99 6.83
CA VAL A 49 -2.23 -4.05 6.52
C VAL A 49 -2.19 -4.31 5.01
N PHE A 50 -1.99 -5.57 4.64
CA PHE A 50 -2.07 -6.02 3.26
C PHE A 50 -3.43 -6.65 3.01
N ILE A 51 -4.06 -6.28 1.90
CA ILE A 51 -5.28 -6.91 1.40
C ILE A 51 -4.94 -7.51 0.04
N GLN A 52 -5.32 -8.78 -0.12
CA GLN A 52 -5.22 -9.50 -1.37
C GLN A 52 -6.60 -10.06 -1.71
N HIS A 53 -7.08 -9.81 -2.92
CA HIS A 53 -8.23 -10.51 -3.45
C HIS A 53 -7.87 -11.93 -3.92
N HIS A 54 -8.65 -12.91 -3.48
CA HIS A 54 -8.63 -14.28 -3.98
C HIS A 54 -9.78 -14.45 -4.98
N ALA A 55 -9.49 -15.02 -6.15
CA ALA A 55 -10.49 -15.49 -7.11
C ALA A 55 -10.90 -16.93 -6.81
#